data_AF-A0A933KVR4-F1
#
_entry.id   AF-A0A933KVR4-F1
#
_cell.length_a   1.000
_cell.length_b   1.000
_cell.length_c   1.000
_cell.angle_alpha   90.00
_cell.angle_beta   90.00
_cell.angle_gamma   90.00
#
_symmetry.space_group_name_H-M   'P 1'
#
loop_
_entity.id
_entity.type
_entity.pdbx_description
1 polymer ?
#
loop_
_entity_poly.entity_id
_entity_poly.type
_entity_poly.pdbx_seq_one_letter_code
_entity_poly.pdbx_strand_id
1 'polypeptide(L)'
;MHPFVAFLVGAGAGLAISILDYAALANVPKRERRVSFSDPAYLCKFFGHPVIGGFLAAIVAPSRPAMTALEAGFVGAAAPMLWRVIVRSAVAIARANLKDLSEMDKAE
;
A
#
# COMPACT_ATOMS: atom_id res chain seq x y z
N MET A 1 14.34 -3.67 18.60
CA MET A 1 13.39 -4.73 18.18
C MET A 1 13.94 -5.46 16.96
N HIS A 2 13.79 -6.78 16.86
CA HIS A 2 14.31 -7.54 15.70
C HIS A 2 13.53 -7.16 14.42
N PRO A 3 14.18 -6.98 13.24
CA PRO A 3 13.53 -6.52 12.02
C PRO A 3 12.35 -7.41 11.60
N PHE A 4 12.46 -8.72 11.81
CA PHE A 4 11.38 -9.67 11.55
C PHE A 4 10.15 -9.44 12.45
N VAL A 5 10.35 -9.08 13.72
CA VAL A 5 9.24 -8.76 14.64
C VAL A 5 8.59 -7.44 14.23
N ALA A 6 9.39 -6.44 13.86
CA ALA A 6 8.89 -5.19 13.31
C ALA A 6 8.07 -5.40 12.03
N PHE A 7 8.53 -6.30 11.16
CA PHE A 7 7.80 -6.72 9.95
C PHE A 7 6.43 -7.30 10.29
N LEU A 8 6.35 -8.28 11.19
CA LEU A 8 5.09 -8.93 11.55
C LEU A 8 4.10 -7.93 12.17
N VAL A 9 4.59 -7.05 13.04
CA VAL A 9 3.75 -6.04 13.69
C VAL A 9 3.28 -4.99 12.68
N GLY A 10 4.18 -4.50 11.81
CA GLY A 10 3.84 -3.55 10.75
C GLY A 10 2.90 -4.13 9.70
N ALA A 11 3.11 -5.39 9.31
CA ALA A 11 2.23 -6.10 8.38
C ALA A 11 0.85 -6.35 8.99
N GLY A 12 0.79 -6.73 10.27
CA GLY A 12 -0.45 -6.89 11.02
C GLY A 12 -1.25 -5.60 11.08
N ALA A 13 -0.59 -4.46 11.35
CA ALA A 13 -1.24 -3.15 11.33
C ALA A 13 -1.76 -2.77 9.92
N GLY A 14 -0.97 -3.02 8.87
CA GLY A 14 -1.39 -2.78 7.49
C GLY A 14 -2.57 -3.66 7.04
N LEU A 15 -2.63 -4.91 7.53
CA LEU A 15 -3.76 -5.82 7.34
C LEU A 15 -4.99 -5.31 8.09
N ALA A 16 -4.84 -4.92 9.35
CA ALA A 16 -5.94 -4.41 10.17
C ALA A 16 -6.62 -3.21 9.51
N ILE A 17 -5.85 -2.28 8.93
CA ILE A 17 -6.43 -1.16 8.18
C ILE A 17 -7.13 -1.63 6.91
N SER A 18 -6.55 -2.58 6.18
CA SER A 18 -7.19 -3.11 4.95
C SER A 18 -8.51 -3.82 5.25
N ILE A 19 -8.61 -4.51 6.39
CA ILE A 19 -9.85 -5.09 6.92
C ILE A 19 -10.84 -3.99 7.32
N LEU A 20 -10.38 -2.93 8.01
CA LEU A 20 -11.24 -1.81 8.40
C LEU A 20 -11.80 -1.06 7.17
N ASP A 21 -10.98 -0.87 6.14
CA ASP A 21 -11.35 -0.25 4.87
C ASP A 21 -12.37 -1.13 4.11
N TYR A 22 -12.23 -2.46 4.22
CA TYR A 22 -13.23 -3.41 3.73
C TYR A 22 -14.54 -3.35 4.52
N ALA A 23 -14.46 -3.29 5.83
CA ALA A 23 -15.63 -3.15 6.70
C ALA A 23 -16.36 -1.82 6.43
N ALA A 24 -15.62 -0.74 6.14
CA ALA A 24 -16.21 0.54 5.75
C ALA A 24 -16.96 0.47 4.42
N LEU A 25 -16.50 -0.35 3.46
CA LEU A 25 -17.22 -0.64 2.20
C LEU A 25 -18.57 -1.33 2.46
N ALA A 26 -18.79 -1.94 3.63
CA ALA A 26 -20.08 -2.51 4.01
C ALA A 26 -21.21 -1.45 4.02
N ASN A 27 -20.89 -0.20 4.36
CA ASN A 27 -21.84 0.91 4.43
C ASN A 27 -22.07 1.62 3.08
N VAL A 28 -21.38 1.23 2.01
CA VAL A 28 -21.47 1.87 0.69
C VAL A 28 -22.59 1.21 -0.15
N PRO A 29 -23.45 1.99 -0.85
CA PRO A 29 -24.48 1.45 -1.75
C PRO A 29 -23.89 0.49 -2.79
N LYS A 30 -24.58 -0.64 -3.07
CA LYS A 30 -24.10 -1.71 -3.97
C LYS A 30 -23.68 -1.21 -5.37
N ARG A 31 -24.28 -0.13 -5.87
CA ARG A 31 -23.97 0.46 -7.18
C ARG A 31 -22.59 1.15 -7.24
N GLU A 32 -22.06 1.54 -6.09
CA GLU A 32 -20.76 2.20 -5.94
C GLU A 32 -19.68 1.26 -5.37
N ARG A 33 -20.05 0.04 -4.94
CA ARG A 33 -19.10 -1.03 -4.58
C ARG A 33 -18.42 -1.58 -5.84
N ARG A 34 -17.50 -0.79 -6.41
CA ARG A 34 -16.59 -1.25 -7.48
C ARG A 34 -15.50 -2.19 -6.96
N VAL A 35 -15.39 -2.34 -5.64
CA VAL A 35 -14.28 -2.98 -4.95
C VAL A 35 -14.77 -4.29 -4.34
N SER A 36 -14.53 -5.40 -5.03
CA SER A 36 -14.86 -6.76 -4.60
C SER A 36 -13.60 -7.62 -4.54
N PHE A 37 -13.62 -8.74 -3.81
CA PHE A 37 -12.51 -9.72 -3.83
C PHE A 37 -12.29 -10.37 -5.21
N SER A 38 -13.21 -10.18 -6.15
CA SER A 38 -13.05 -10.55 -7.55
C SER A 38 -12.28 -9.49 -8.37
N ASP A 39 -12.02 -8.31 -7.82
CA ASP A 39 -11.24 -7.26 -8.47
C ASP A 39 -9.74 -7.46 -8.18
N PRO A 40 -8.90 -7.73 -9.19
CA PRO A 40 -7.46 -7.85 -9.03
C PRO A 40 -6.81 -6.63 -8.38
N ALA A 41 -7.33 -5.42 -8.65
CA ALA A 41 -6.81 -4.19 -8.06
C ALA A 41 -7.05 -4.14 -6.54
N TYR A 42 -8.16 -4.72 -6.08
CA TYR A 42 -8.47 -4.83 -4.67
C TYR A 42 -7.59 -5.86 -3.97
N LEU A 43 -7.35 -7.02 -4.60
CA LEU A 43 -6.42 -8.03 -4.09
C LEU A 43 -5.01 -7.45 -3.95
N CYS A 44 -4.52 -6.74 -4.97
CA CYS A 44 -3.23 -6.05 -4.91
C CYS A 44 -3.16 -5.04 -3.76
N LYS A 45 -4.24 -4.29 -3.49
CA LYS A 45 -4.31 -3.37 -2.36
C LYS A 45 -4.32 -4.11 -1.02
N PHE A 46 -5.11 -5.17 -0.92
CA PHE A 46 -5.31 -5.95 0.31
C PHE A 46 -4.05 -6.68 0.76
N PHE A 47 -3.28 -7.24 -0.18
CA PHE A 47 -1.99 -7.88 0.12
C PHE A 47 -0.81 -6.90 0.09
N GLY A 48 -0.86 -5.87 -0.77
CA GLY A 48 0.21 -4.89 -0.90
C GLY A 48 0.38 -4.00 0.34
N HIS A 49 -0.72 -3.60 0.98
CA HIS A 49 -0.67 -2.79 2.20
C HIS A 49 0.06 -3.47 3.37
N PRO A 50 -0.26 -4.72 3.77
CA PRO A 50 0.50 -5.46 4.78
C PRO A 50 1.98 -5.60 4.41
N VAL A 51 2.29 -5.96 3.16
CA VAL A 51 3.67 -6.20 2.73
C VAL A 51 4.50 -4.93 2.83
N ILE A 52 3.96 -3.80 2.36
CA ILE A 52 4.64 -2.50 2.42
C ILE A 52 4.77 -2.03 3.87
N GLY A 53 3.71 -2.16 4.68
CA GLY A 53 3.74 -1.77 6.08
C GLY A 53 4.75 -2.56 6.89
N GLY A 54 4.82 -3.87 6.69
CA GLY A 54 5.84 -4.72 7.29
C GLY A 54 7.25 -4.38 6.81
N PHE A 55 7.43 -4.19 5.50
CA PHE A 55 8.74 -3.87 4.93
C PHE A 55 9.27 -2.52 5.45
N LEU A 56 8.40 -1.51 5.55
CA LEU A 56 8.77 -0.21 6.09
C LEU A 56 9.17 -0.30 7.57
N ALA A 57 8.41 -1.04 8.38
CA ALA A 57 8.74 -1.27 9.79
C ALA A 57 10.07 -2.04 9.95
N ALA A 58 10.35 -3.01 9.08
CA ALA A 58 11.58 -3.77 9.07
C ALA A 58 12.81 -2.92 8.72
N ILE A 59 12.68 -1.98 7.78
CA ILE A 59 13.77 -1.05 7.39
C ILE A 59 14.03 -0.01 8.49
N VAL A 60 12.99 0.44 9.20
CA VAL A 60 13.12 1.47 10.24
C VAL A 60 13.68 0.90 11.55
N ALA A 61 13.45 -0.38 11.84
CA ALA A 61 13.87 -1.02 13.10
C ALA A 61 15.40 -0.98 13.36
N PRO A 62 16.30 -1.22 12.38
CA PRO A 62 17.75 -1.08 12.58
C PRO A 62 18.18 0.34 12.95
N SER A 63 17.52 1.35 12.40
CA SER A 63 17.82 2.77 12.65
C SER A 63 17.23 3.28 13.98
N ARG A 64 16.40 2.47 14.65
CA ARG A 64 15.76 2.81 15.93
C ARG A 64 15.92 1.67 16.93
N PRO A 65 17.04 1.63 17.69
CA PRO A 65 17.33 0.53 18.61
C PRO A 65 16.26 0.33 19.70
N ALA A 66 15.57 1.41 20.10
CA ALA A 66 14.49 1.41 21.08
C ALA A 66 13.06 1.32 20.47
N MET A 67 12.92 0.96 19.19
CA MET A 67 11.62 0.93 18.53
C MET A 67 10.66 -0.05 19.22
N THR A 68 9.53 0.50 19.67
CA THR A 68 8.46 -0.26 20.32
C THR A 68 7.55 -0.92 19.29
N ALA A 69 6.82 -1.96 19.70
CA ALA A 69 5.83 -2.61 18.83
C ALA A 69 4.73 -1.63 18.38
N LEU A 70 4.35 -0.69 19.25
CA LEU A 70 3.36 0.34 18.91
C LEU A 70 3.85 1.25 17.77
N GLU A 71 5.11 1.68 17.83
CA GLU A 71 5.73 2.47 16.77
C GLU A 71 5.82 1.70 15.45
N ALA A 72 6.15 0.40 15.48
CA ALA A 72 6.11 -0.43 14.28
C ALA A 72 4.69 -0.57 13.70
N GLY A 73 3.69 -0.65 14.59
CA GLY A 73 2.29 -0.59 14.22
C GLY A 73 1.93 0.72 13.52
N PHE A 74 2.35 1.87 14.04
CA PHE A 74 2.12 3.17 13.39
C PHE A 74 2.83 3.31 12.04
N VAL A 75 4.06 2.83 11.94
CA VAL A 75 4.81 2.79 10.68
C VAL A 75 4.09 1.91 9.65
N GLY A 76 3.62 0.74 10.06
CA GLY A 76 2.81 -0.15 9.22
C GLY A 76 1.44 0.41 8.86
N ALA A 77 0.82 1.14 9.79
CA ALA A 77 -0.47 1.80 9.61
C ALA A 77 -0.42 2.96 8.58
N ALA A 78 0.75 3.56 8.37
CA ALA A 78 0.96 4.58 7.34
C ALA A 78 1.06 4.00 5.91
N ALA A 79 1.18 2.67 5.77
CA ALA A 79 1.35 2.00 4.47
C ALA A 79 0.26 2.30 3.42
N PRO A 80 -1.04 2.44 3.76
CA PRO A 80 -2.07 2.79 2.79
C PRO A 80 -1.87 4.17 2.16
N MET A 81 -1.33 5.13 2.92
CA MET A 81 -1.02 6.46 2.41
C MET A 81 0.17 6.40 1.44
N LEU A 82 1.22 5.66 1.81
CA LEU A 82 2.39 5.46 0.96
C LEU A 82 2.05 4.71 -0.32
N TRP A 83 1.18 3.69 -0.25
CA TRP A 83 0.68 2.97 -1.41
C TRP A 83 -0.02 3.90 -2.41
N ARG A 84 -0.88 4.81 -1.93
CA ARG A 84 -1.53 5.80 -2.80
C ARG A 84 -0.53 6.69 -3.52
N VAL A 85 0.54 7.09 -2.84
CA VAL A 85 1.61 7.91 -3.44
C VAL A 85 2.36 7.08 -4.50
N ILE A 86 2.79 5.87 -4.17
CA ILE A 86 3.52 4.98 -5.09
C ILE A 86 2.68 4.71 -6.35
N VAL A 87 1.40 4.34 -6.20
CA VAL A 87 0.52 4.06 -7.33
C VAL A 87 0.30 5.31 -8.19
N ARG A 88 0.09 6.49 -7.59
CA ARG A 88 -0.04 7.75 -8.34
C ARG A 88 1.22 8.10 -9.11
N SER A 89 2.39 7.94 -8.49
CA SER A 89 3.68 8.15 -9.14
C SER A 89 3.91 7.17 -10.29
N ALA A 90 3.60 5.88 -10.09
CA ALA A 90 3.71 4.87 -11.14
C ALA A 90 2.79 5.16 -12.33
N VAL A 91 1.55 5.60 -12.08
CA VAL A 91 0.62 6.02 -13.14
C VAL A 91 1.13 7.25 -13.89
N ALA A 92 1.68 8.23 -13.18
CA ALA A 92 2.27 9.42 -13.82
C ALA A 92 3.46 9.05 -14.73
N ILE A 93 4.35 8.17 -14.25
CA ILE A 93 5.48 7.67 -15.02
C ILE A 93 5.01 6.87 -16.25
N ALA A 94 4.03 5.98 -16.08
CA ALA A 94 3.47 5.21 -17.19
C ALA A 94 2.86 6.12 -18.27
N ARG A 95 2.13 7.16 -17.86
CA ARG A 95 1.56 8.15 -18.79
C ARG A 95 2.63 8.96 -19.52
N ALA A 96 3.72 9.34 -18.84
CA ALA A 96 4.83 10.05 -19.47
C ALA A 96 5.47 9.19 -20.58
N ASN A 97 5.80 7.93 -20.28
CA ASN A 97 6.40 7.01 -21.25
C ASN A 97 5.46 6.72 -22.44
N LEU A 98 4.16 6.57 -22.20
CA LEU A 98 3.18 6.37 -23.28
C LEU A 98 3.01 7.61 -24.16
N LYS A 99 3.12 8.81 -23.58
CA LYS A 99 3.05 10.07 -24.34
C LYS A 99 4.26 10.21 -25.26
N ASP A 100 5.46 9.95 -24.74
CA ASP A 100 6.72 9.99 -25.50
C ASP A 100 6.68 9.03 -26.70
N LEU A 101 6.20 7.80 -26.50
CA LEU A 101 6.04 6.82 -27.59
C LEU A 101 5.07 7.31 -28.68
N SER A 102 3.98 8.00 -28.32
CA SER A 102 3.01 8.51 -29.30
C SER A 102 3.49 9.74 -30.08
N GLU A 103 4.44 10.49 -29.53
CA GLU A 103 5.04 11.65 -30.22
C GLU A 103 6.16 11.21 -31.18
N MET A 104 6.87 10.11 -30.88
CA MET A 104 7.82 9.48 -31.81
C MET A 104 7.11 8.88 -33.04
N ASP A 105 5.98 8.20 -32.83
CA ASP A 105 5.18 7.57 -33.91
C ASP A 105 4.53 8.59 -34.88
N LYS A 106 4.46 9.87 -34.49
CA LYS A 106 3.96 10.96 -35.34
C LYS A 106 5.07 11.74 -36.06
N ALA A 107 6.32 11.48 -35.69
CA ALA A 107 7.49 12.12 -36.28
C ALA A 107 8.08 11.29 -37.44
N GLU A 108 7.63 10.04 -37.60
CA GLU A 108 7.82 9.17 -38.78
C GLU A 108 6.70 9.38 -39.82
#